data_AF-V4K1P5-F1
#
_entry.id   AF-V4K1P5-F1
#
_cell.length_a   1.000
_cell.length_b   1.000
_cell.length_c   1.000
_cell.angle_alpha   90.00
_cell.angle_beta   90.00
_cell.angle_gamma   90.00
#
_symmetry.space_group_name_H-M   'P 1'
#
loop_
_entity.id
_entity.type
_entity.pdbx_description
1 polymer ?
#
loop_
_entity_poly.entity_id
_entity_poly.type
_entity_poly.pdbx_seq_one_letter_code
_entity_poly.pdbx_strand_id
1 'polypeptide(L)'
;MSEQGEKVDVSKMLSFIPPASTVYSRELKVTEKRVRLNYSPDVQEGSMLLSKKLASELGIKDKVEVSVGGGRKRFTMTVVIDENSSNDTDVYANPDQMRTLGIADKSTVVVRAPR
;
A
#
# COMPACT_ATOMS: atom_id res chain seq x y z
N MET A 1 67.19 -16.43 -9.80
CA MET A 1 66.32 -15.38 -10.36
C MET A 1 65.26 -16.12 -11.17
N SER A 2 63.96 -15.99 -10.93
CA SER A 2 63.25 -14.71 -10.80
C SER A 2 61.94 -14.83 -9.99
N GLU A 3 61.73 -13.79 -9.20
CA GLU A 3 60.50 -13.13 -8.76
C GLU A 3 59.16 -13.90 -8.72
N GLN A 4 58.73 -14.23 -7.50
CA GLN A 4 57.34 -14.50 -7.14
C GLN A 4 56.56 -13.19 -7.11
N GLY A 5 55.77 -12.91 -8.14
CA GLY A 5 54.79 -11.83 -8.15
C GLY A 5 53.54 -12.21 -7.37
N GLU A 6 53.37 -11.62 -6.19
CA GLU A 6 52.17 -11.75 -5.35
C GLU A 6 50.95 -11.17 -6.09
N LYS A 7 50.09 -12.07 -6.60
CA LYS A 7 48.84 -11.69 -7.25
C LYS A 7 47.87 -11.21 -6.17
N VAL A 8 47.66 -9.90 -6.12
CA VAL A 8 46.65 -9.26 -5.26
C VAL A 8 45.29 -9.94 -5.45
N ASP A 9 44.76 -10.49 -4.36
CA ASP A 9 43.57 -11.34 -4.34
C ASP A 9 42.29 -10.48 -4.45
N VAL A 10 41.97 -10.09 -5.69
CA VAL A 10 40.80 -9.27 -6.06
C VAL A 10 39.46 -9.83 -5.57
N SER A 11 39.37 -11.13 -5.31
CA SER A 11 38.18 -11.78 -4.75
C SER A 11 37.83 -11.30 -3.34
N LYS A 12 38.84 -11.00 -2.50
CA LYS A 12 38.58 -10.48 -1.14
C LYS A 12 38.05 -9.05 -1.16
N MET A 13 38.41 -8.26 -2.17
CA MET A 13 37.95 -6.87 -2.31
C MET A 13 36.49 -6.80 -2.78
N LEU A 14 36.07 -7.74 -3.63
CA LEU A 14 34.67 -7.92 -4.05
C LEU A 14 33.76 -8.35 -2.89
N SER A 15 34.29 -9.06 -1.89
CA SER A 15 33.52 -9.48 -0.72
C SER A 15 33.22 -8.35 0.27
N PHE A 16 33.89 -7.20 0.17
CA PHE A 16 33.68 -6.03 1.04
C PHE A 16 32.60 -5.08 0.50
N ILE A 17 32.28 -5.19 -0.79
CA ILE A 17 31.20 -4.41 -1.42
C ILE A 17 29.94 -5.26 -1.30
N PRO A 18 28.97 -4.88 -0.47
CA PRO A 18 27.70 -5.59 -0.44
C PRO A 18 27.11 -5.60 -1.85
N PRO A 19 26.59 -6.75 -2.35
CA PRO A 19 25.96 -6.78 -3.65
C PRO A 19 24.84 -5.74 -3.67
N ALA A 20 24.72 -5.00 -4.77
CA ALA A 20 23.78 -3.88 -4.88
C ALA A 20 22.34 -4.24 -4.47
N SER A 21 21.94 -5.51 -4.62
CA SER A 21 20.65 -6.05 -4.15
C SER A 21 20.41 -5.97 -2.64
N THR A 22 21.46 -5.98 -1.81
CA THR A 22 21.34 -5.85 -0.34
C THR A 22 21.14 -4.39 0.07
N VAL A 23 21.78 -3.45 -0.63
CA VAL A 23 21.62 -2.00 -0.36
C VAL A 23 20.23 -1.50 -0.81
N TYR A 24 19.69 -2.09 -1.87
CA TYR A 24 18.39 -1.70 -2.45
C TYR A 24 17.19 -2.47 -1.91
N SER A 25 17.35 -3.44 -1.00
CA SER A 25 16.23 -4.02 -0.25
C SER A 25 15.76 -3.05 0.84
N ARG A 26 15.36 -1.84 0.43
CA ARG A 26 14.33 -1.12 1.19
C ARG A 26 13.09 -1.97 1.02
N GLU A 27 12.64 -2.58 2.11
CA GLU A 27 11.29 -3.12 2.21
C GLU A 27 10.35 -2.05 1.63
N LEU A 28 9.90 -2.25 0.39
CA LEU A 28 8.88 -1.42 -0.24
C LEU A 28 7.61 -1.74 0.55
N LYS A 29 7.50 -1.14 1.73
CA LYS A 29 6.34 -1.25 2.60
C LYS A 29 5.17 -0.88 1.72
N VAL A 30 4.39 -1.89 1.33
CA VAL A 30 3.36 -1.79 0.30
C VAL A 30 2.38 -0.72 0.77
N THR A 31 2.61 0.51 0.33
CA THR A 31 1.94 1.68 0.87
C THR A 31 0.62 1.89 0.15
N GLU A 32 0.42 1.18 -0.96
CA GLU A 32 -0.66 1.34 -1.91
C GLU A 32 -1.19 -0.03 -2.33
N LYS A 33 -2.49 -0.27 -2.16
CA LYS A 33 -3.16 -1.49 -2.62
C LYS A 33 -4.38 -1.12 -3.45
N ARG A 34 -4.60 -1.88 -4.51
CA ARG A 34 -5.78 -1.71 -5.37
C ARG A 34 -6.89 -2.58 -4.82
N VAL A 35 -8.00 -1.97 -4.46
CA VAL A 35 -9.15 -2.61 -3.81
C VAL A 35 -10.42 -2.26 -4.56
N ARG A 36 -11.45 -3.09 -4.42
CA ARG A 36 -12.78 -2.84 -4.96
C ARG A 36 -13.62 -2.13 -3.91
N LEU A 37 -14.25 -1.03 -4.32
CA LEU A 37 -15.15 -0.28 -3.49
C LEU A 37 -16.59 -0.73 -3.74
N ASN A 38 -17.27 -1.17 -2.68
CA ASN A 38 -18.68 -1.51 -2.68
C ASN A 38 -19.47 -0.47 -1.88
N TYR A 39 -20.73 -0.26 -2.23
CA TYR A 39 -21.60 0.61 -1.43
C TYR A 39 -22.20 -0.14 -0.26
N SER A 40 -22.16 0.51 0.90
CA SER A 40 -22.91 0.07 2.07
C SER A 40 -23.56 1.28 2.73
N PRO A 41 -24.90 1.34 2.83
CA PRO A 41 -25.61 2.45 3.43
C PRO A 41 -25.41 2.54 4.96
N ASP A 42 -24.91 1.49 5.59
CA ASP A 42 -24.59 1.45 7.02
C ASP A 42 -23.34 2.28 7.38
N VAL A 43 -22.55 2.68 6.38
CA VAL A 43 -21.31 3.43 6.60
C VAL A 43 -21.61 4.93 6.67
N GLN A 44 -21.11 5.60 7.71
CA GLN A 44 -21.29 7.05 7.87
C GLN A 44 -20.59 7.85 6.75
N GLU A 45 -21.17 8.99 6.38
CA GLU A 45 -20.55 9.91 5.44
C GLU A 45 -19.18 10.40 5.93
N GLY A 46 -18.16 10.35 5.07
CA GLY A 46 -16.78 10.70 5.41
C GLY A 46 -15.98 9.56 6.05
N SER A 47 -16.64 8.43 6.31
CA SER A 47 -16.04 7.20 6.80
C SER A 47 -16.03 6.11 5.72
N MET A 48 -15.05 5.22 5.79
CA MET A 48 -14.94 4.03 4.95
C MET A 48 -14.72 2.81 5.84
N LEU A 49 -15.45 1.74 5.59
CA LEU A 49 -15.31 0.47 6.26
C LEU A 49 -14.20 -0.34 5.59
N LEU A 50 -13.15 -0.67 6.34
CA LEU A 50 -12.05 -1.54 5.90
C LEU A 50 -11.98 -2.79 6.77
N SER A 51 -11.63 -3.91 6.17
CA SER A 51 -11.29 -5.12 6.91
C SER A 51 -10.00 -4.92 7.73
N LYS A 52 -9.94 -5.46 8.95
CA LYS A 52 -8.75 -5.40 9.84
C LYS A 52 -7.46 -5.89 9.18
N LYS A 53 -7.56 -6.90 8.33
CA LYS A 53 -6.42 -7.47 7.60
C LYS A 53 -5.83 -6.48 6.60
N LEU A 54 -6.70 -5.86 5.80
CA LEU A 54 -6.34 -4.83 4.82
C LEU A 54 -5.75 -3.59 5.52
N ALA A 55 -6.37 -3.14 6.60
CA ALA A 55 -5.87 -2.02 7.40
C ALA A 55 -4.47 -2.32 7.99
N SER A 56 -4.26 -3.54 8.50
CA SER A 56 -2.96 -3.96 9.06
C SER A 56 -1.87 -4.07 8.00
N GLU A 57 -2.22 -4.60 6.82
CA GLU A 57 -1.28 -4.75 5.71
C GLU A 57 -0.82 -3.40 5.16
N LEU A 58 -1.75 -2.45 5.02
CA LEU A 58 -1.45 -1.10 4.56
C LEU A 58 -0.91 -0.18 5.67
N GLY A 59 -0.98 -0.61 6.94
CA GLY A 59 -0.58 0.20 8.10
C GLY A 59 -1.51 1.39 8.38
N ILE A 60 -2.79 1.28 8.00
CA ILE A 60 -3.82 2.29 8.21
C ILE A 60 -4.40 2.14 9.62
N LYS A 61 -4.38 3.23 10.41
CA LYS A 61 -4.93 3.25 11.77
C LYS A 61 -6.25 4.02 11.89
N ASP A 62 -6.27 5.23 11.36
CA ASP A 62 -7.36 6.19 11.62
C ASP A 62 -7.84 6.87 10.33
N LYS A 63 -6.89 7.19 9.44
CA LYS A 63 -7.13 7.89 8.18
C LYS A 63 -6.59 7.07 7.04
N VAL A 64 -7.32 7.07 5.93
CA VAL A 64 -6.87 6.50 4.65
C VAL A 64 -6.94 7.58 3.58
N GLU A 65 -5.97 7.59 2.68
CA GLU A 65 -6.11 8.33 1.44
C GLU A 65 -6.53 7.35 0.34
N VAL A 66 -7.62 7.68 -0.34
CA VAL A 66 -8.18 6.87 -1.43
C VAL A 66 -8.05 7.65 -2.72
N SER A 67 -7.43 7.02 -3.72
CA SER A 67 -7.25 7.57 -5.05
C SER A 67 -8.09 6.80 -6.06
N VAL A 68 -8.84 7.53 -6.90
CA VAL A 68 -9.71 6.95 -7.93
C VAL A 68 -9.20 7.32 -9.33
N GLY A 69 -9.34 6.38 -10.27
CA GLY A 69 -8.98 6.60 -11.67
C GLY A 69 -7.47 6.80 -11.90
N GLY A 70 -6.62 6.07 -11.16
CA GLY A 70 -5.17 6.15 -11.31
C GLY A 70 -4.54 7.43 -10.75
N GLY A 71 -5.15 8.02 -9.71
CA GLY A 71 -4.59 9.19 -9.01
C GLY A 71 -5.13 10.54 -9.47
N ARG A 72 -6.14 10.57 -10.36
CA ARG A 72 -6.81 11.80 -10.82
C ARG A 72 -7.62 12.49 -9.72
N LYS A 73 -8.18 11.71 -8.80
CA LYS A 73 -8.99 12.19 -7.68
C LYS A 73 -8.49 11.52 -6.41
N ARG A 74 -8.10 12.30 -5.41
CA ARG A 74 -7.59 11.82 -4.11
C ARG A 74 -8.41 12.41 -3.00
N PHE A 75 -8.79 11.57 -2.04
CA PHE A 75 -9.63 11.96 -0.92
C PHE A 75 -9.10 11.32 0.35
N THR A 76 -9.11 12.07 1.43
CA THR A 76 -8.79 11.54 2.76
C THR A 76 -10.09 11.26 3.48
N MET A 77 -10.23 10.05 4.00
CA MET A 77 -11.41 9.60 4.72
C MET A 77 -11.00 8.95 6.04
N THR A 78 -11.92 8.97 7.00
CA THR A 78 -11.77 8.24 8.25
C THR A 78 -12.02 6.76 8.00
N VAL A 79 -11.23 5.88 8.63
CA VAL A 79 -11.43 4.43 8.51
C VAL A 79 -12.14 3.87 9.72
N VAL A 80 -13.18 3.10 9.47
CA VAL A 80 -13.81 2.23 10.45
C VAL A 80 -13.37 0.81 10.15
N ILE A 81 -12.71 0.17 11.11
CA ILE A 81 -12.20 -1.19 10.94
C ILE A 81 -13.30 -2.19 11.31
N ASP A 82 -13.68 -3.02 10.36
CA ASP A 82 -14.58 -4.14 10.58
C ASP A 82 -13.80 -5.44 10.80
N GLU A 83 -14.12 -6.15 11.87
CA GLU A 83 -13.46 -7.41 12.25
C GLU A 83 -14.12 -8.67 11.64
N ASN A 84 -15.32 -8.55 11.06
CA ASN A 84 -16.06 -9.68 10.48
C ASN A 84 -15.78 -9.87 8.97
N SER A 85 -15.33 -8.82 8.30
CA SER A 85 -15.11 -8.84 6.86
C SER A 85 -13.86 -9.64 6.48
N SER A 86 -14.06 -10.88 6.01
CA SER A 86 -12.99 -11.79 5.54
C SER A 86 -12.37 -11.41 4.19
N ASN A 87 -12.91 -10.39 3.52
CA ASN A 87 -12.45 -9.97 2.21
C ASN A 87 -11.28 -8.98 2.34
N ASP A 88 -10.16 -9.36 1.74
CA ASP A 88 -8.92 -8.58 1.75
C ASP A 88 -8.84 -7.53 0.62
N THR A 89 -9.82 -7.55 -0.29
CA THR A 89 -9.85 -6.70 -1.49
C THR A 89 -11.09 -5.83 -1.58
N ASP A 90 -12.06 -5.98 -0.67
CA ASP A 90 -13.32 -5.24 -0.69
C ASP A 90 -13.32 -4.19 0.43
N VAL A 91 -13.65 -2.95 0.07
CA VAL A 91 -13.89 -1.84 1.01
C VAL A 91 -15.30 -1.33 0.84
N TYR A 92 -15.94 -0.92 1.92
CA TYR A 92 -17.30 -0.40 1.87
C TYR A 92 -17.33 1.08 2.17
N ALA A 93 -18.08 1.84 1.39
CA ALA A 93 -18.23 3.27 1.61
C ALA A 93 -19.67 3.74 1.40
N ASN A 94 -19.95 4.91 1.96
CA ASN A 94 -21.26 5.52 1.86
C ASN A 94 -21.60 5.90 0.40
N PRO A 95 -22.77 5.53 -0.13
CA PRO A 95 -23.16 5.81 -1.52
C PRO A 95 -23.30 7.30 -1.85
N ASP A 96 -23.74 8.16 -0.92
CA ASP A 96 -23.92 9.60 -1.12
C ASP A 96 -22.58 10.33 -1.31
N GLN A 97 -21.60 9.98 -0.49
CA GLN A 97 -20.22 10.43 -0.68
C GLN A 97 -19.67 9.95 -2.02
N MET A 98 -19.86 8.67 -2.34
CA MET A 98 -19.34 8.11 -3.58
C MET A 98 -19.96 8.77 -4.82
N ARG A 99 -21.25 9.13 -4.78
CA ARG A 99 -21.90 9.94 -5.81
C ARG A 99 -21.30 11.33 -5.94
N THR A 100 -21.07 12.02 -4.82
CA THR A 100 -20.40 13.33 -4.79
C THR A 100 -19.00 13.27 -5.42
N LEU A 101 -18.27 12.19 -5.13
CA LEU A 101 -16.92 11.98 -5.63
C LEU A 101 -16.90 11.49 -7.09
N GLY A 102 -18.05 11.05 -7.63
CA GLY A 102 -18.22 10.50 -8.97
C GLY A 102 -17.62 9.10 -9.10
N ILE A 103 -17.65 8.33 -8.01
CA ILE A 103 -17.23 6.93 -7.95
C ILE A 103 -18.47 6.09 -8.23
N ALA A 104 -18.32 4.93 -8.88
CA ALA A 104 -19.40 3.98 -9.14
C ALA A 104 -19.25 2.75 -8.24
N ASP A 105 -20.34 2.00 -8.02
CA ASP A 105 -20.28 0.70 -7.34
C ASP A 105 -19.30 -0.25 -8.05
N LYS A 106 -18.57 -1.06 -7.28
CA LYS A 106 -17.52 -1.99 -7.74
C LYS A 106 -16.34 -1.31 -8.46
N SER A 107 -16.13 -0.01 -8.25
CA SER A 107 -14.98 0.69 -8.80
C SER A 107 -13.67 0.20 -8.18
N THR A 108 -12.63 0.09 -9.00
CA THR A 108 -11.26 -0.16 -8.52
C THR A 108 -10.65 1.14 -8.01
N VAL A 109 -10.35 1.18 -6.73
CA VAL A 109 -9.72 2.32 -6.06
C VAL A 109 -8.35 1.92 -5.53
N VAL A 110 -7.46 2.89 -5.40
CA VAL A 110 -6.15 2.69 -4.78
C VAL A 110 -6.22 3.28 -3.38
N VAL A 111 -6.07 2.45 -2.36
CA VAL A 111 -5.99 2.87 -0.96
C VAL A 111 -4.52 3.01 -0.57
N ARG A 112 -4.19 4.07 0.15
CA ARG A 112 -2.85 4.29 0.68
C ARG A 112 -2.88 4.78 2.12
N ALA A 113 -1.84 4.43 2.86
CA ALA A 113 -1.61 5.04 4.16
C ALA A 113 -1.29 6.54 3.99
N PRO A 114 -1.97 7.44 4.71
CA PRO A 114 -1.57 8.84 4.76
C PRO A 114 -0.20 8.92 5.44
N ARG A 115 0.67 9.75 4.87
CA ARG A 115 2.04 9.95 5.33
C ARG A 115 2.09 10.89 6.54
#